data_AF-A0A2S2QKF0-F1
#
_entry.id   AF-A0A2S2QKF0-F1
#
_cell.length_a   1.000
_cell.length_b   1.000
_cell.length_c   1.000
_cell.angle_alpha   90.00
_cell.angle_beta   90.00
_cell.angle_gamma   90.00
#
_symmetry.space_group_name_H-M   'P 1'
#
loop_
_entity.id
_entity.type
_entity.pdbx_description
1 polymer ?
#
loop_
_entity_poly.entity_id
_entity_poly.type
_entity_poly.pdbx_seq_one_letter_code
_entity_poly.pdbx_strand_id
1 'polypeptide(L)'
;MRSEDPDADQDDTLTATFAYERDGFECAMTVSWRNENNNETTDYNMFGYSGTRSFGGFMDAHIETCGLTAYKPAAASAAVVYYDPPKDLVTITAIAITARSPDLGTLPIPSTLDARSYPLTNDHYTFSKRTVTVGKRKMLEVNMELSKPVANLITFGIYKLPQPLAR
;
A
#
# COMPACT_ATOMS: atom_id res chain seq x y z
N MET A 1 -44.95 -24.61 -7.91
CA MET A 1 -44.41 -23.91 -6.73
C MET A 1 -43.01 -24.43 -6.51
N ARG A 2 -42.01 -23.70 -6.99
CA ARG A 2 -40.60 -23.97 -6.72
C ARG A 2 -40.08 -22.67 -6.14
N SER A 3 -39.94 -22.66 -4.81
CA SER A 3 -39.41 -21.56 -4.04
C SER A 3 -38.01 -21.27 -4.55
N GLU A 4 -37.77 -20.04 -4.98
CA GLU A 4 -36.44 -19.52 -5.26
C GLU A 4 -35.70 -19.37 -3.91
N ASP A 5 -34.48 -19.92 -3.83
CA ASP A 5 -33.56 -19.76 -2.71
C ASP A 5 -33.26 -18.26 -2.50
N PRO A 6 -33.48 -17.70 -1.30
CA PRO A 6 -33.21 -16.29 -1.03
C PRO A 6 -31.89 -16.16 -0.25
N ASP A 7 -30.77 -16.67 -0.76
CA ASP A 7 -29.45 -16.44 -0.14
C ASP A 7 -28.34 -16.52 -1.22
N ALA A 8 -28.41 -15.62 -2.20
CA ALA A 8 -27.21 -15.23 -2.92
C ALA A 8 -26.51 -14.17 -2.07
N ASP A 9 -25.59 -14.61 -1.21
CA ASP A 9 -24.62 -13.76 -0.52
C ASP A 9 -24.01 -12.79 -1.55
N GLN A 10 -24.48 -11.54 -1.54
CA GLN A 10 -23.96 -10.50 -2.39
C GLN A 10 -22.62 -10.09 -1.77
N ASP A 11 -21.55 -10.76 -2.19
CA ASP A 11 -20.18 -10.41 -1.79
C ASP A 11 -19.84 -9.05 -2.39
N ASP A 12 -20.19 -7.97 -1.68
CA ASP A 12 -19.94 -6.56 -1.99
C ASP A 12 -18.44 -6.21 -1.86
N THR A 13 -17.57 -7.12 -2.30
CA THR A 13 -16.13 -6.92 -2.37
C THR A 13 -15.82 -6.05 -3.59
N LEU A 14 -15.40 -4.82 -3.32
CA LEU A 14 -14.86 -3.89 -4.31
C LEU A 14 -13.38 -4.17 -4.53
N THR A 15 -12.88 -3.90 -5.74
CA THR A 15 -11.46 -4.06 -6.07
C THR A 15 -10.98 -2.89 -6.91
N ALA A 16 -9.77 -2.40 -6.63
CA ALA A 16 -9.08 -1.42 -7.45
C ALA A 16 -7.64 -1.83 -7.72
N THR A 17 -7.14 -1.38 -8.86
CA THR A 17 -5.76 -1.61 -9.31
C THR A 17 -5.04 -0.29 -9.48
N PHE A 18 -3.74 -0.28 -9.22
CA PHE A 18 -2.87 0.87 -9.33
C PHE A 18 -1.56 0.46 -10.01
N ALA A 19 -1.03 1.34 -10.86
CA ALA A 19 0.27 1.18 -11.49
C ALA A 19 1.04 2.50 -11.45
N TYR A 20 2.35 2.41 -11.20
CA TYR A 20 3.27 3.52 -11.11
C TYR A 20 4.61 3.15 -11.73
N GLU A 21 5.19 4.07 -12.50
CA GLU A 21 6.54 3.93 -13.02
C GLU A 21 7.23 5.30 -13.03
N ARG A 22 8.40 5.40 -12.39
CA ARG A 22 9.26 6.59 -12.41
C ARG A 22 10.69 6.23 -12.03
N ASP A 23 11.66 6.85 -12.70
CA ASP A 23 13.10 6.66 -12.43
C ASP A 23 13.55 5.18 -12.45
N GLY A 24 12.83 4.34 -13.20
CA GLY A 24 13.04 2.88 -13.27
C GLY A 24 12.43 2.09 -12.11
N PHE A 25 11.88 2.76 -11.10
CA PHE A 25 11.05 2.13 -10.08
C PHE A 25 9.66 1.84 -10.65
N GLU A 26 9.24 0.58 -10.56
CA GLU A 26 7.93 0.10 -10.97
C GLU A 26 7.14 -0.31 -9.73
N CYS A 27 5.86 0.02 -9.68
CA CYS A 27 4.94 -0.56 -8.72
C CYS A 27 3.59 -0.89 -9.35
N ALA A 28 3.09 -2.09 -9.06
CA ALA A 28 1.73 -2.49 -9.32
C ALA A 28 1.09 -2.93 -8.00
N MET A 29 -0.17 -2.54 -7.79
CA MET A 29 -0.94 -2.92 -6.62
C MET A 29 -2.38 -3.26 -6.98
N THR A 30 -2.94 -4.26 -6.32
CA THR A 30 -4.37 -4.57 -6.33
C THR A 30 -4.86 -4.58 -4.89
N VAL A 31 -5.99 -3.92 -4.63
CA VAL A 31 -6.60 -3.81 -3.30
C VAL A 31 -8.06 -4.21 -3.43
N SER A 32 -8.51 -5.09 -2.53
CA SER A 32 -9.90 -5.49 -2.39
C SER A 32 -10.42 -5.14 -1.01
N TRP A 33 -11.64 -4.64 -0.92
CA TRP A 33 -12.25 -4.21 0.33
C TRP A 33 -13.76 -4.39 0.34
N ARG A 34 -14.33 -4.45 1.54
CA ARG A 34 -15.78 -4.44 1.77
C ARG A 34 -16.15 -3.22 2.58
N ASN A 35 -17.26 -2.59 2.21
CA ASN A 35 -17.85 -1.49 2.95
C ASN A 35 -19.03 -2.02 3.76
N GLU A 36 -18.97 -1.91 5.08
CA GLU A 36 -20.00 -2.44 5.96
C GLU A 36 -21.19 -1.48 6.13
N ASN A 37 -21.04 -0.20 5.74
CA ASN A 37 -22.09 0.81 5.83
C ASN A 37 -21.95 1.87 4.71
N ASN A 38 -22.85 1.81 3.72
CA ASN A 38 -22.86 2.61 2.48
C ASN A 38 -22.88 4.17 2.61
N ASN A 39 -22.73 4.76 3.81
CA ASN A 39 -23.00 6.19 4.04
C ASN A 39 -21.80 7.03 4.54
N GLU A 40 -20.76 6.45 5.16
CA GLU A 40 -19.52 7.16 5.52
C GLU A 40 -18.32 6.21 5.35
N THR A 41 -17.47 6.44 4.35
CA THR A 41 -16.36 5.53 4.04
C THR A 41 -15.01 6.11 4.40
N THR A 42 -14.11 5.24 4.88
CA THR A 42 -12.68 5.56 4.91
C THR A 42 -12.18 5.63 3.48
N ASP A 43 -11.65 6.78 3.08
CA ASP A 43 -11.03 6.87 1.76
C ASP A 43 -9.60 6.35 1.80
N TYR A 44 -9.19 5.65 0.76
CA TYR A 44 -7.85 5.09 0.62
C TYR A 44 -7.16 5.61 -0.63
N ASN A 45 -5.89 5.96 -0.47
CA ASN A 45 -5.05 6.42 -1.56
C ASN A 45 -3.99 5.35 -1.86
N MET A 46 -4.00 4.90 -3.10
CA MET A 46 -2.94 4.05 -3.65
C MET A 46 -1.84 4.95 -4.20
N PHE A 47 -0.61 4.74 -3.79
CA PHE A 47 0.50 5.61 -4.16
C PHE A 47 1.75 4.83 -4.54
N GLY A 48 2.54 5.45 -5.41
CA GLY A 48 3.90 5.09 -5.74
C GLY A 48 4.74 6.36 -5.79
N TYR A 49 5.97 6.28 -5.32
CA TYR A 49 6.91 7.40 -5.34
C TYR A 49 8.32 6.88 -5.59
N SER A 50 9.00 7.50 -6.54
CA SER A 50 10.45 7.43 -6.70
C SER A 50 10.97 8.85 -6.93
N GLY A 51 12.02 9.23 -6.19
CA GLY A 51 12.63 10.55 -6.34
C GLY A 51 13.38 11.02 -5.10
N THR A 52 13.95 12.23 -5.22
CA THR A 52 14.73 12.86 -4.15
C THR A 52 13.85 13.59 -3.16
N ARG A 53 14.08 13.36 -1.87
CA ARG A 53 13.54 14.17 -0.77
C ARG A 53 14.66 14.78 0.04
N SER A 54 14.43 16.01 0.48
CA SER A 54 15.30 16.70 1.43
C SER A 54 14.78 16.50 2.85
N PHE A 55 15.61 15.92 3.71
CA PHE A 55 15.30 15.66 5.11
C PHE A 55 15.83 16.81 5.97
N GLY A 56 14.97 17.79 6.24
CA GLY A 56 15.28 18.93 7.11
C GLY A 56 16.42 19.83 6.60
N GLY A 57 16.77 19.75 5.32
CA GLY A 57 17.91 20.49 4.73
C GLY A 57 19.30 19.91 5.05
N PHE A 58 19.38 18.78 5.77
CA PHE A 58 20.64 18.15 6.15
C PHE A 58 21.12 17.10 5.14
N MET A 59 20.18 16.39 4.53
CA MET A 59 20.47 15.29 3.61
C MET A 59 19.42 15.22 2.52
N ASP A 60 19.89 15.13 1.28
CA ASP A 60 19.07 14.71 0.16
C ASP A 60 19.25 13.22 -0.05
N ALA A 61 18.14 12.49 -0.07
CA ALA A 61 18.16 11.06 -0.32
C ALA A 61 17.09 10.68 -1.32
N HIS A 62 17.43 9.70 -2.15
CA HIS A 62 16.48 9.06 -3.04
C HIS A 62 15.61 8.09 -2.23
N ILE A 63 14.30 8.16 -2.43
CA ILE A 63 13.31 7.31 -1.76
C ILE A 63 12.48 6.61 -2.83
N GLU A 64 12.27 5.33 -2.63
CA GLU A 64 11.29 4.54 -3.37
C GLU A 64 10.28 3.95 -2.38
N THR A 65 8.99 4.17 -2.65
CA THR A 65 7.91 3.61 -1.84
C THR A 65 6.67 3.35 -2.68
N CYS A 66 5.90 2.35 -2.28
CA CYS A 66 4.61 2.05 -2.87
C CYS A 66 3.67 1.45 -1.83
N GLY A 67 2.40 1.83 -1.86
CA GLY A 67 1.42 1.22 -0.99
C GLY A 67 0.09 1.92 -0.95
N LEU A 68 -0.67 1.58 0.08
CA LEU A 68 -1.98 2.09 0.40
C LEU A 68 -1.87 2.90 1.70
N THR A 69 -2.58 4.02 1.77
CA THR A 69 -2.82 4.71 3.05
C THR A 69 -4.27 5.19 3.13
N ALA A 70 -4.85 5.08 4.31
CA ALA A 70 -6.07 5.81 4.62
C ALA A 70 -5.79 7.32 4.49
N TYR A 71 -6.72 8.06 3.90
CA TYR A 71 -6.63 9.50 3.73
C TYR A 71 -7.97 10.18 4.06
N LYS A 72 -7.88 11.43 4.50
CA LYS A 72 -9.02 12.35 4.60
C LYS A 72 -8.70 13.57 3.73
N PRO A 73 -9.51 13.90 2.72
CA PRO A 73 -9.22 15.05 1.87
C PRO A 73 -9.24 16.34 2.72
N ALA A 74 -8.11 17.05 2.78
CA ALA A 74 -8.05 18.39 3.35
C ALA A 74 -8.47 19.42 2.29
N ALA A 75 -9.14 20.50 2.71
CA ALA A 75 -9.64 21.56 1.83
C ALA A 75 -8.53 22.32 1.06
N ALA A 76 -7.25 22.09 1.38
CA ALA A 76 -6.11 22.69 0.72
C ALA A 76 -5.01 21.65 0.51
N SER A 77 -4.92 21.10 -0.71
CA SER A 77 -3.82 20.47 -1.47
C SER A 77 -2.62 19.76 -0.80
N ALA A 78 -2.58 19.59 0.52
CA ALA A 78 -1.62 18.79 1.25
C ALA A 78 -2.39 17.60 1.83
N ALA A 79 -2.12 16.41 1.29
CA ALA A 79 -2.58 15.17 1.89
C ALA A 79 -1.87 15.00 3.24
N VAL A 80 -2.51 15.47 4.32
CA VAL A 80 -2.06 15.21 5.69
C VAL A 80 -2.65 13.86 6.07
N VAL A 81 -1.81 12.91 6.48
CA VAL A 81 -2.24 11.67 7.13
C VAL A 81 -2.90 12.08 8.44
N TYR A 82 -4.23 12.25 8.42
CA TYR A 82 -4.97 12.60 9.61
C TYR A 82 -5.37 11.32 10.34
N TYR A 83 -4.82 11.18 11.55
CA TYR A 83 -5.13 10.13 12.51
C TYR A 83 -6.38 10.52 13.30
N ASP A 84 -7.54 10.32 12.69
CA ASP A 84 -8.76 10.07 13.47
C ASP A 84 -9.30 8.74 12.95
N PRO A 85 -9.03 7.62 13.64
CA PRO A 85 -9.35 6.31 13.13
C PRO A 85 -10.86 6.27 12.87
N PRO A 86 -11.26 6.01 11.61
CA PRO A 86 -12.67 5.90 11.28
C PRO A 86 -13.27 4.82 12.17
N LYS A 87 -14.48 5.08 12.68
CA LYS A 87 -15.31 4.04 13.28
C LYS A 87 -15.45 2.92 12.25
N ASP A 88 -15.56 1.68 12.72
CA ASP A 88 -15.43 0.45 11.93
C ASP A 88 -16.30 0.40 10.67
N LEU A 89 -15.73 0.75 9.51
CA LEU A 89 -16.54 0.97 8.29
C LEU A 89 -15.93 0.38 7.00
N VAL A 90 -14.62 0.12 6.95
CA VAL A 90 -13.99 -0.53 5.78
C VAL A 90 -13.05 -1.66 6.21
N THR A 91 -13.32 -2.86 5.70
CA THR A 91 -12.46 -4.02 5.86
C THR A 91 -11.69 -4.26 4.58
N ILE A 92 -10.37 -4.08 4.62
CA ILE A 92 -9.49 -4.49 3.51
C ILE A 92 -9.37 -6.01 3.55
N THR A 93 -9.82 -6.69 2.51
CA THR A 93 -9.87 -8.16 2.45
C THR A 93 -8.63 -8.75 1.79
N ALA A 94 -8.05 -8.04 0.82
CA ALA A 94 -6.81 -8.44 0.15
C ALA A 94 -6.02 -7.21 -0.33
N ILE A 95 -4.70 -7.31 -0.29
CA ILE A 95 -3.78 -6.41 -0.96
C ILE A 95 -2.70 -7.28 -1.59
N ALA A 96 -2.34 -6.99 -2.84
CA ALA A 96 -1.15 -7.52 -3.47
C ALA A 96 -0.33 -6.37 -4.04
N ILE A 97 0.92 -6.21 -3.60
CA ILE A 97 1.87 -5.21 -4.09
C ILE A 97 3.06 -5.94 -4.70
N THR A 98 3.39 -5.56 -5.93
CA THR A 98 4.63 -5.95 -6.61
C THR A 98 5.39 -4.68 -6.96
N ALA A 99 6.57 -4.51 -6.40
CA ALA A 99 7.46 -3.40 -6.70
C ALA A 99 8.77 -3.92 -7.31
N ARG A 100 9.32 -3.20 -8.30
CA ARG A 100 10.65 -3.47 -8.84
C ARG A 100 11.49 -2.21 -8.80
N SER A 101 12.72 -2.36 -8.30
CA SER A 101 13.67 -1.26 -8.21
C SER A 101 14.97 -1.59 -8.95
N PRO A 102 15.58 -0.63 -9.67
CA PRO A 102 16.92 -0.79 -10.22
C PRO A 102 18.00 -0.72 -9.12
N ASP A 103 17.68 -0.14 -7.96
CA ASP A 103 18.57 -0.08 -6.82
C ASP A 103 18.49 -1.38 -5.99
N LEU A 104 19.56 -2.16 -6.08
CA LEU A 104 19.76 -3.41 -5.35
C LEU A 104 20.37 -3.21 -3.95
N GLY A 105 20.83 -2.00 -3.64
CA GLY A 105 21.64 -1.68 -2.46
C GLY A 105 20.83 -1.31 -1.23
N THR A 106 19.65 -0.71 -1.40
CA THR A 106 18.79 -0.34 -0.26
C THR A 106 17.86 -1.47 0.17
N LEU A 107 17.62 -1.54 1.48
CA LEU A 107 16.75 -2.54 2.09
C LEU A 107 15.28 -2.10 1.95
N PRO A 108 14.42 -2.87 1.28
CA PRO A 108 12.98 -2.70 1.39
C PRO A 108 12.51 -3.22 2.75
N ILE A 109 11.60 -2.48 3.39
CA ILE A 109 10.91 -2.87 4.61
C ILE A 109 9.39 -2.80 4.42
N PRO A 110 8.63 -3.71 5.04
CA PRO A 110 7.18 -3.57 5.13
C PRO A 110 6.82 -2.41 6.06
N SER A 111 5.92 -1.55 5.62
CA SER A 111 5.31 -0.46 6.39
C SER A 111 3.84 -0.78 6.57
N THR A 112 3.45 -1.15 7.78
CA THR A 112 2.06 -1.48 8.11
C THR A 112 1.64 -0.79 9.39
N LEU A 113 0.40 -0.27 9.44
CA LEU A 113 -0.22 0.26 10.66
C LEU A 113 -1.70 -0.10 10.66
N ASP A 114 -2.16 -0.67 11.76
CA ASP A 114 -3.59 -0.85 12.05
C ASP A 114 -4.22 0.44 12.59
N ALA A 115 -5.53 0.40 12.89
CA ALA A 115 -6.28 1.53 13.43
C ALA A 115 -5.76 2.06 14.78
N ARG A 116 -4.93 1.27 15.48
CA ARG A 116 -4.31 1.60 16.77
C ARG A 116 -2.86 2.04 16.62
N SER A 117 -2.39 2.29 15.39
CA SER A 117 -0.99 2.61 15.08
C SER A 117 0.01 1.49 15.41
N TYR A 118 -0.44 0.25 15.57
CA TYR A 118 0.47 -0.88 15.74
C TYR A 118 0.82 -1.50 14.39
N PRO A 119 2.06 -1.96 14.19
CA PRO A 119 2.41 -2.78 13.05
C PRO A 119 1.55 -4.04 13.02
N LEU A 120 1.17 -4.47 11.82
CA LEU A 120 0.52 -5.76 11.66
C LEU A 120 1.49 -6.87 12.08
N THR A 121 0.96 -7.91 12.71
CA THR A 121 1.74 -9.09 13.06
C THR A 121 2.12 -9.89 11.82
N ASN A 122 3.21 -10.64 11.88
CA ASN A 122 3.79 -11.34 10.72
C ASN A 122 2.87 -12.38 10.07
N ASP A 123 1.79 -12.80 10.74
CA ASP A 123 0.79 -13.72 10.21
C ASP A 123 -0.33 -13.03 9.40
N HIS A 124 -0.35 -11.69 9.36
CA HIS A 124 -1.30 -10.92 8.55
C HIS A 124 -0.82 -10.68 7.13
N TYR A 125 0.47 -10.86 6.83
CA TYR A 125 1.01 -10.56 5.51
C TYR A 125 2.22 -11.43 5.17
N THR A 126 2.47 -11.58 3.87
CA THR A 126 3.73 -12.11 3.36
C THR A 126 4.58 -10.96 2.81
N PHE A 127 5.89 -11.10 2.93
CA PHE A 127 6.85 -10.16 2.38
C PHE A 127 8.05 -10.94 1.85
N SER A 128 8.36 -10.76 0.57
CA SER A 128 9.48 -11.43 -0.08
C SER A 128 10.23 -10.49 -0.99
N LYS A 129 11.53 -10.75 -1.17
CA LYS A 129 12.37 -10.02 -2.10
C LYS A 129 13.27 -10.98 -2.86
N ARG A 130 13.49 -10.70 -4.14
CA ARG A 130 14.42 -11.46 -4.99
C ARG A 130 15.00 -10.56 -6.08
N THR A 131 16.17 -10.92 -6.58
CA THR A 131 16.71 -10.28 -7.77
C THR A 131 16.13 -10.96 -9.01
N VAL A 132 15.60 -10.17 -9.94
CA VAL A 132 15.06 -10.61 -11.22
C VAL A 132 15.79 -9.92 -12.38
N THR A 133 15.71 -10.50 -13.57
CA THR A 133 16.20 -9.87 -14.80
C THR A 133 15.00 -9.43 -15.63
N VAL A 134 14.86 -8.12 -15.85
CA VAL A 134 13.83 -7.51 -16.71
C VAL A 134 14.53 -6.94 -17.94
N GLY A 135 14.30 -7.57 -19.10
CA GLY A 135 15.06 -7.29 -20.32
C GLY A 135 16.56 -7.54 -20.12
N LYS A 136 17.37 -6.48 -20.11
CA LYS A 136 18.82 -6.54 -19.87
C LYS A 136 19.26 -6.03 -18.48
N ARG A 137 18.31 -5.64 -17.62
CA ARG A 137 18.59 -5.01 -16.33
C ARG A 137 18.29 -5.98 -15.18
N LYS A 138 19.16 -5.99 -14.18
CA LYS A 138 18.86 -6.65 -12.90
C LYS A 138 18.06 -5.68 -12.03
N MET A 139 16.97 -6.16 -11.43
CA MET A 139 16.11 -5.37 -10.56
C MET A 139 15.83 -6.16 -9.28
N LEU A 140 15.62 -5.44 -8.17
CA LEU A 140 15.10 -6.00 -6.94
C LEU A 140 13.58 -6.02 -7.03
N GLU A 141 13.01 -7.22 -7.14
CA GLU A 141 11.56 -7.43 -7.06
C GLU A 141 11.18 -7.68 -5.61
N VAL A 142 10.18 -6.95 -5.13
CA VAL A 142 9.62 -7.05 -3.78
C VAL A 142 8.13 -7.33 -3.93
N ASN A 143 7.66 -8.41 -3.31
CA ASN A 143 6.25 -8.77 -3.26
C ASN A 143 5.76 -8.70 -1.82
N MET A 144 4.61 -8.08 -1.62
CA MET A 144 3.97 -7.96 -0.32
C MET A 144 2.46 -8.19 -0.47
N GLU A 145 1.92 -9.13 0.30
CA GLU A 145 0.51 -9.52 0.20
C GLU A 145 -0.15 -9.55 1.57
N LEU A 146 -1.35 -9.00 1.68
CA LEU A 146 -2.18 -9.11 2.87
C LEU A 146 -2.85 -10.50 2.88
N SER A 147 -2.55 -11.31 3.89
CA SER A 147 -3.01 -12.69 4.03
C SER A 147 -4.28 -12.83 4.88
N LYS A 148 -4.63 -11.81 5.66
CA LYS A 148 -5.82 -11.79 6.52
C LYS A 148 -6.54 -10.46 6.40
N PRO A 149 -7.89 -10.43 6.35
CA PRO A 149 -8.63 -9.18 6.34
C PRO A 149 -8.30 -8.31 7.55
N VAL A 150 -8.21 -7.00 7.33
CA VAL A 150 -7.93 -6.00 8.38
C VAL A 150 -8.96 -4.87 8.28
N ALA A 151 -9.65 -4.62 9.39
CA ALA A 151 -10.55 -3.48 9.53
C ALA A 151 -9.75 -2.19 9.77
N ASN A 152 -10.15 -1.11 9.11
CA ASN A 152 -9.60 0.24 9.27
C ASN A 152 -8.06 0.30 9.21
N LEU A 153 -7.50 -0.37 8.20
CA LEU A 153 -6.06 -0.37 7.93
C LEU A 153 -5.58 1.07 7.67
N ILE A 154 -4.53 1.52 8.34
CA ILE A 154 -4.03 2.89 8.16
C ILE A 154 -3.03 2.94 7.03
N THR A 155 -2.07 2.02 7.01
CA THR A 155 -1.12 1.91 5.90
C THR A 155 -0.70 0.48 5.67
N PHE A 156 -0.41 0.17 4.42
CA PHE A 156 0.18 -1.07 3.99
C PHE A 156 1.00 -0.82 2.74
N GLY A 157 2.31 -0.96 2.83
CA GLY A 157 3.19 -0.62 1.73
C GLY A 157 4.62 -1.08 1.93
N ILE A 158 5.38 -0.93 0.85
CA ILE A 158 6.81 -1.14 0.79
C ILE A 158 7.48 0.23 0.89
N TYR A 159 8.43 0.34 1.82
CA TYR A 159 9.31 1.50 1.92
C TYR A 159 10.75 1.03 1.78
N LYS A 160 11.50 1.57 0.82
CA LYS A 160 12.95 1.33 0.75
C LYS A 160 13.67 2.37 1.59
N LEU A 161 14.65 1.92 2.37
CA LEU A 161 15.48 2.83 3.16
C LEU A 161 16.10 3.89 2.24
N PRO A 162 16.13 5.17 2.66
CA PRO A 162 16.65 6.24 1.83
C PRO A 162 18.09 5.98 1.39
N GLN A 163 18.38 6.18 0.11
CA GLN A 163 19.73 6.16 -0.41
C GLN A 163 20.28 7.59 -0.41
N PRO A 164 21.34 7.88 0.38
CA PRO A 164 21.98 9.19 0.30
C PRO A 164 22.48 9.46 -1.11
N LEU A 165 22.24 10.66 -1.62
CA LEU A 165 22.85 11.09 -2.87
C LEU A 165 24.32 11.43 -2.60
N ALA A 166 25.24 10.80 -3.33
CA ALA A 166 26.65 11.19 -3.30
C ALA A 166 26.74 12.65 -3.76
N ARG A 167 27.37 13.51 -2.93
CA ARG A 167 27.68 14.90 -3.28
C ARG A 167 28.89 14.95 -4.21
#